data_AF-G4TZC5-F1
#
_entry.id   AF-G4TZC5-F1
#
_cell.length_a   1.000
_cell.length_b   1.000
_cell.length_c   1.000
_cell.angle_alpha   90.00
_cell.angle_beta   90.00
_cell.angle_gamma   90.00
#
_symmetry.space_group_name_H-M   'P 1'
#
loop_
_entity.id
_entity.type
_entity.pdbx_description
1 polymer ?
#
loop_
_entity_poly.entity_id
_entity_poly.type
_entity_poly.pdbx_seq_one_letter_code
_entity_poly.pdbx_strand_id
1 'polypeptide(L)'
;IDYYNLNNAQLTNIAKAQFNQLTCENSMKWDAIEGSQNSFTFNNANQVVNFAKSYGALMRGHTFLWHAQLPTWVQNIGSSSTLTSVIQNHVSRTGGQWKGSIYACSVFSRVLGENFVSIAFNQARQTDPNAKLYINDYNLDNPNYGKVTGMVRNVKKWKAAGVPIDGIGTQTHLGAGGAGGVQGSLNALAGAGVEVAITELDIGGAGSNDYVTVVRACLAVSACVGITVWGVSDAISWRANDNPLLYDRNYQPKAAYNAVLQALS
;
A
#
# COMPACT_ATOMS: atom_id res chain seq x y z
N ILE A 1 -0.32 -10.16 -2.94
CA ILE A 1 -0.51 -11.63 -2.72
C ILE A 1 -1.39 -11.79 -1.49
N ASP A 2 -2.17 -12.86 -1.38
CA ASP A 2 -2.90 -13.19 -0.16
C ASP A 2 -2.81 -14.69 0.20
N TYR A 3 -3.37 -15.07 1.34
CA TYR A 3 -3.31 -16.42 1.91
C TYR A 3 -3.82 -17.49 0.93
N TYR A 4 -4.87 -17.20 0.16
CA TYR A 4 -5.42 -18.10 -0.86
C TYR A 4 -4.50 -18.28 -2.07
N ASN A 5 -3.45 -17.48 -2.23
CA ASN A 5 -2.45 -17.67 -3.28
C ASN A 5 -1.28 -18.57 -2.85
N LEU A 6 -1.12 -18.87 -1.56
CA LEU A 6 0.11 -19.52 -1.05
C LEU A 6 0.26 -20.99 -1.50
N ASN A 7 -0.84 -21.64 -1.91
CA ASN A 7 -0.80 -22.98 -2.48
C ASN A 7 -0.45 -23.00 -3.98
N ASN A 8 -0.31 -21.85 -4.62
CA ASN A 8 0.14 -21.76 -6.01
C ASN A 8 1.67 -21.74 -6.08
N ALA A 9 2.26 -22.87 -6.46
CA ALA A 9 3.71 -23.03 -6.55
C ALA A 9 4.38 -22.10 -7.57
N GLN A 10 3.75 -21.86 -8.73
CA GLN A 10 4.30 -20.95 -9.75
C GLN A 10 4.40 -19.53 -9.21
N LEU A 11 3.31 -19.05 -8.60
CA LEU A 11 3.24 -17.72 -8.02
C LEU A 11 4.24 -17.54 -6.87
N THR A 12 4.29 -18.49 -5.94
CA THR A 12 5.17 -18.39 -4.75
C THR A 12 6.64 -18.53 -5.12
N ASN A 13 6.99 -19.30 -6.15
CA ASN A 13 8.36 -19.37 -6.67
C ASN A 13 8.79 -18.04 -7.30
N ILE A 14 7.92 -17.39 -8.08
CA ILE A 14 8.19 -16.05 -8.63
C ILE A 14 8.32 -15.04 -7.49
N ALA A 15 7.41 -15.06 -6.51
CA ALA A 15 7.46 -14.17 -5.35
C ALA A 15 8.82 -14.23 -4.64
N LYS A 16 9.31 -15.44 -4.35
CA LYS A 16 10.61 -15.67 -3.70
C LYS A 16 11.80 -15.25 -4.56
N ALA A 17 11.72 -15.47 -5.87
CA ALA A 17 12.83 -15.20 -6.77
C ALA A 17 12.98 -13.72 -7.15
N GLN A 18 11.88 -12.97 -7.18
CA GLN A 18 11.84 -11.66 -7.85
C GLN A 18 11.47 -10.49 -6.93
N PHE A 19 10.90 -10.74 -5.76
CA PHE A 19 10.40 -9.69 -4.88
C PHE A 19 10.92 -9.86 -3.46
N ASN A 20 11.42 -8.77 -2.87
CA ASN A 20 11.92 -8.73 -1.50
C ASN A 20 10.92 -8.08 -0.51
N GLN A 21 9.69 -7.81 -0.94
CA GLN A 21 8.64 -7.20 -0.13
C GLN A 21 7.26 -7.72 -0.54
N LEU A 22 6.39 -8.02 0.44
CA LEU A 22 5.02 -8.47 0.21
C LEU A 22 3.97 -7.64 0.96
N THR A 23 2.80 -7.50 0.34
CA THR A 23 1.62 -6.82 0.88
C THR A 23 0.43 -7.77 0.77
N CYS A 24 -0.36 -7.90 1.84
CA CYS A 24 -1.63 -8.62 1.79
C CYS A 24 -2.63 -7.87 0.92
N GLU A 25 -3.27 -8.56 -0.01
CA GLU A 25 -4.29 -7.97 -0.89
C GLU A 25 -5.56 -7.59 -0.11
N ASN A 26 -6.02 -8.47 0.79
CA ASN A 26 -7.28 -8.36 1.51
C ASN A 26 -7.21 -8.74 2.99
N SER A 27 -6.44 -9.76 3.37
CA SER A 27 -6.49 -10.35 4.71
C SER A 27 -6.06 -9.45 5.87
N MET A 28 -5.53 -8.25 5.59
CA MET A 28 -5.19 -7.22 6.58
C MET A 28 -6.17 -6.03 6.60
N LYS A 29 -7.26 -6.07 5.82
CA LYS A 29 -8.32 -5.05 5.83
C LYS A 29 -9.25 -5.24 7.03
N TRP A 30 -9.98 -4.19 7.40
CA TRP A 30 -10.74 -4.16 8.66
C TRP A 30 -11.80 -5.27 8.72
N ASP A 31 -12.58 -5.50 7.68
CA ASP A 31 -13.59 -6.57 7.67
C ASP A 31 -13.02 -7.99 7.86
N ALA A 32 -11.85 -8.26 7.29
CA ALA A 32 -11.14 -9.52 7.45
C ALA A 32 -10.55 -9.69 8.86
N ILE A 33 -10.09 -8.59 9.47
CA ILE A 33 -9.42 -8.61 10.77
C ILE A 33 -10.38 -8.52 11.94
N GLU A 34 -11.39 -7.66 11.88
CA GLU A 34 -12.34 -7.38 12.97
C GLU A 34 -13.77 -7.25 12.42
N GLY A 35 -14.24 -8.31 11.75
CA GLY A 35 -15.58 -8.36 11.16
C GLY A 35 -16.73 -8.15 12.16
N SER A 36 -16.49 -8.46 13.44
CA SER A 36 -17.35 -8.12 14.57
C SER A 36 -16.54 -7.41 15.64
N GLN A 37 -17.14 -6.42 16.32
CA GLN A 37 -16.44 -5.60 17.32
C GLN A 37 -15.72 -6.46 18.36
N ASN A 38 -14.42 -6.21 18.54
CA ASN A 38 -13.52 -6.93 19.45
C ASN A 38 -13.26 -8.42 19.13
N SER A 39 -13.72 -8.92 17.98
CA SER A 39 -13.46 -10.29 17.52
C SER A 39 -12.41 -10.28 16.42
N PHE A 40 -11.14 -10.47 16.82
CA PHE A 40 -10.00 -10.37 15.91
C PHE A 40 -9.61 -11.71 15.27
N THR A 41 -9.44 -11.74 13.96
CA THR A 41 -8.96 -12.91 13.19
C THR A 41 -7.68 -12.56 12.43
N PHE A 42 -6.56 -13.13 12.86
CA PHE A 42 -5.24 -12.84 12.25
C PHE A 42 -4.69 -13.98 11.39
N ASN A 43 -5.30 -15.17 11.42
CA ASN A 43 -4.72 -16.39 10.84
C ASN A 43 -4.39 -16.26 9.35
N ASN A 44 -5.27 -15.66 8.56
CA ASN A 44 -5.07 -15.50 7.12
C ASN A 44 -3.89 -14.57 6.82
N ALA A 45 -3.87 -13.38 7.42
CA ALA A 45 -2.75 -12.45 7.28
C ALA A 45 -1.42 -13.04 7.81
N ASN A 46 -1.47 -13.78 8.93
CA ASN A 46 -0.29 -14.42 9.51
C ASN A 46 0.35 -15.45 8.56
N GLN A 47 -0.44 -16.14 7.73
CA GLN A 47 0.13 -17.05 6.72
C GLN A 47 1.02 -16.29 5.72
N VAL A 48 0.57 -15.11 5.26
CA VAL A 48 1.35 -14.28 4.33
C VAL A 48 2.58 -13.67 5.02
N VAL A 49 2.43 -13.18 6.26
CA VAL A 49 3.55 -12.68 7.06
C VAL A 49 4.61 -13.76 7.28
N ASN A 50 4.20 -14.99 7.61
CA ASN A 50 5.11 -16.11 7.79
C ASN A 50 5.76 -16.52 6.47
N PHE A 51 5.02 -16.47 5.36
CA PHE A 51 5.58 -16.70 4.03
C PHE A 51 6.66 -15.66 3.70
N ALA A 52 6.43 -14.36 3.92
CA ALA A 52 7.44 -13.33 3.72
C ALA A 52 8.69 -13.57 4.58
N LYS A 53 8.49 -13.86 5.87
CA LYS A 53 9.59 -14.18 6.80
C LYS A 53 10.41 -15.39 6.35
N SER A 54 9.78 -16.40 5.75
CA SER A 54 10.45 -17.65 5.34
C SER A 54 11.60 -17.46 4.34
N TYR A 55 11.63 -16.32 3.63
CA TYR A 55 12.71 -15.99 2.69
C TYR A 55 13.25 -14.56 2.88
N GLY A 56 12.97 -13.94 4.03
CA GLY A 56 13.52 -12.64 4.39
C GLY A 56 12.91 -11.43 3.68
N ALA A 57 11.70 -11.56 3.12
CA ALA A 57 11.00 -10.42 2.54
C ALA A 57 10.43 -9.48 3.60
N LEU A 58 10.44 -8.19 3.29
CA LEU A 58 9.76 -7.14 4.04
C LEU A 58 8.23 -7.30 3.94
N MET A 59 7.50 -6.89 4.96
CA MET A 59 6.03 -6.80 4.91
C MET A 59 5.56 -5.36 5.02
N ARG A 60 4.65 -4.96 4.11
CA ARG A 60 3.83 -3.74 4.26
C ARG A 60 2.46 -4.13 4.80
N GLY A 61 2.06 -3.49 5.90
CA GLY A 61 0.71 -3.56 6.43
C GLY A 61 -0.24 -2.75 5.56
N HIS A 62 -1.29 -3.40 5.09
CA HIS A 62 -2.33 -2.79 4.25
C HIS A 62 -3.68 -3.34 4.72
N THR A 63 -4.41 -2.62 5.57
CA THR A 63 -4.22 -1.22 6.00
C THR A 63 -4.94 -1.00 7.33
N PHE A 64 -4.48 -0.06 8.16
CA PHE A 64 -5.13 0.21 9.44
C PHE A 64 -6.55 0.77 9.28
N LEU A 65 -6.71 1.77 8.41
CA LEU A 65 -8.00 2.40 8.17
C LEU A 65 -8.23 2.55 6.67
N TRP A 66 -9.44 2.19 6.25
CA TRP A 66 -9.93 2.39 4.91
C TRP A 66 -11.45 2.49 4.91
N HIS A 67 -12.01 3.18 3.92
CA HIS A 67 -13.45 3.37 3.80
C HIS A 67 -14.13 2.19 3.10
N ALA A 68 -13.40 1.42 2.30
CA ALA A 68 -13.89 0.20 1.69
C ALA A 68 -13.51 -1.01 2.56
N GLN A 69 -14.27 -2.11 2.42
CA GLN A 69 -14.06 -3.32 3.24
C GLN A 69 -14.05 -3.01 4.75
N LEU A 70 -14.96 -2.11 5.13
CA LEU A 70 -15.18 -1.65 6.50
C LEU A 70 -16.40 -2.39 7.08
N PRO A 71 -16.31 -3.04 8.25
CA PRO A 71 -17.45 -3.73 8.83
C PRO A 71 -18.66 -2.81 9.03
N THR A 72 -19.87 -3.34 8.80
CA THR A 72 -21.13 -2.59 8.99
C THR A 72 -21.28 -2.08 10.42
N TRP A 73 -20.78 -2.80 11.43
CA TRP A 73 -20.84 -2.35 12.83
C TRP A 73 -20.05 -1.07 13.07
N VAL A 74 -18.95 -0.84 12.33
CA VAL A 74 -18.18 0.42 12.39
C VAL A 74 -18.94 1.54 11.66
N GLN A 75 -19.49 1.23 10.49
CA GLN A 75 -20.27 2.19 9.69
C GLN A 75 -21.49 2.75 10.45
N ASN A 76 -22.07 1.96 11.34
CA ASN A 76 -23.23 2.34 12.15
C ASN A 76 -22.88 3.18 13.40
N ILE A 77 -21.60 3.47 13.65
CA ILE A 77 -21.19 4.29 14.80
C ILE A 77 -21.42 5.77 14.48
N GLY A 78 -22.49 6.35 15.04
CA GLY A 78 -22.76 7.79 14.91
C GLY A 78 -21.98 8.69 15.87
N SER A 79 -21.46 8.15 16.97
CA SER A 79 -20.73 8.91 17.99
C SER A 79 -19.25 9.04 17.66
N SER A 80 -18.75 10.28 17.53
CA SER A 80 -17.33 10.54 17.25
C SER A 80 -16.39 10.04 18.36
N SER A 81 -16.82 10.09 19.64
CA SER A 81 -16.01 9.57 20.75
C SER A 81 -15.95 8.04 20.72
N THR A 82 -17.07 7.37 20.44
CA THR A 82 -17.11 5.92 20.28
C THR A 82 -16.24 5.47 19.11
N LEU A 83 -16.34 6.15 17.96
CA LEU A 83 -15.54 5.84 16.78
C LEU A 83 -14.05 6.06 17.03
N THR A 84 -13.69 7.10 17.80
CA THR A 84 -12.31 7.35 18.22
C THR A 84 -11.76 6.16 19.02
N SER A 85 -12.48 5.71 20.05
CA SER A 85 -12.06 4.55 20.86
C SER A 85 -11.97 3.26 20.04
N VAL A 86 -12.89 3.06 19.09
CA VAL A 86 -12.89 1.92 18.18
C VAL A 86 -11.67 1.91 17.28
N ILE A 87 -11.31 3.06 16.69
CA ILE A 87 -10.11 3.21 15.87
C ILE A 87 -8.85 2.96 16.68
N GLN A 88 -8.77 3.54 17.89
CA GLN A 88 -7.62 3.33 18.77
C GLN A 88 -7.44 1.85 19.13
N ASN A 89 -8.53 1.17 19.48
CA ASN A 89 -8.51 -0.27 19.77
C ASN A 89 -8.08 -1.08 18.54
N HIS A 90 -8.67 -0.82 17.38
CA HIS A 90 -8.33 -1.53 16.15
C HIS A 90 -6.85 -1.36 15.78
N VAL A 91 -6.36 -0.13 15.73
CA VAL A 91 -4.95 0.18 15.40
C VAL A 91 -3.99 -0.43 16.42
N SER A 92 -4.33 -0.37 17.71
CA SER A 92 -3.50 -0.96 18.78
C SER A 92 -3.42 -2.49 18.66
N ARG A 93 -4.55 -3.16 18.46
CA ARG A 93 -4.62 -4.62 18.35
C ARG A 93 -3.91 -5.14 17.10
N THR A 94 -4.16 -4.51 15.95
CA THR A 94 -3.55 -4.90 14.67
C THR A 94 -2.06 -4.54 14.62
N GLY A 95 -1.68 -3.34 15.05
CA GLY A 95 -0.29 -2.92 15.14
C GLY A 95 0.50 -3.78 16.12
N GLY A 96 -0.10 -4.14 17.25
CA GLY A 96 0.50 -4.99 18.27
C GLY A 96 0.75 -6.41 17.76
N GLN A 97 -0.19 -6.98 17.00
CA GLN A 97 -0.08 -8.31 16.41
C GLN A 97 1.15 -8.47 15.51
N TRP A 98 1.49 -7.44 14.73
CA TRP A 98 2.60 -7.50 13.76
C TRP A 98 3.77 -6.58 14.10
N LYS A 99 3.86 -6.14 15.36
CA LYS A 99 4.97 -5.31 15.85
C LYS A 99 6.32 -5.94 15.50
N GLY A 100 7.19 -5.16 14.87
CA GLY A 100 8.51 -5.60 14.38
C GLY A 100 8.48 -6.62 13.23
N SER A 101 7.31 -7.02 12.74
CA SER A 101 7.14 -7.92 11.58
C SER A 101 6.74 -7.19 10.30
N ILE A 102 6.27 -5.95 10.43
CA ILE A 102 5.88 -5.06 9.33
C ILE A 102 6.77 -3.82 9.39
N TYR A 103 7.35 -3.42 8.26
CA TYR A 103 8.23 -2.24 8.22
C TYR A 103 7.45 -0.94 8.01
N ALA A 104 6.30 -1.01 7.33
CA ALA A 104 5.44 0.14 7.04
C ALA A 104 3.96 -0.25 7.04
N CYS A 105 3.08 0.61 7.55
CA CYS A 105 1.63 0.41 7.46
C CYS A 105 0.92 1.65 6.91
N SER A 106 -0.12 1.43 6.11
CA SER A 106 -0.90 2.50 5.49
C SER A 106 -2.13 2.90 6.33
N VAL A 107 -2.50 4.17 6.22
CA VAL A 107 -3.83 4.73 6.53
C VAL A 107 -4.31 5.44 5.27
N PHE A 108 -5.55 5.19 4.83
CA PHE A 108 -6.06 5.81 3.60
C PHE A 108 -6.64 7.20 3.84
N SER A 109 -6.48 8.10 2.86
CA SER A 109 -6.87 9.51 3.02
C SER A 109 -8.38 9.76 3.03
N ARG A 110 -9.17 8.91 2.36
CA ARG A 110 -10.66 9.01 2.28
C ARG A 110 -11.37 8.57 3.57
N VAL A 111 -10.70 8.67 4.72
CA VAL A 111 -11.27 8.28 6.01
C VAL A 111 -11.92 9.50 6.66
N LEU A 112 -13.26 9.48 6.67
CA LEU A 112 -14.24 10.24 7.48
C LEU A 112 -13.78 11.52 8.22
N GLY A 113 -13.06 12.45 7.62
CA GLY A 113 -12.70 13.73 8.25
C GLY A 113 -11.33 13.72 8.96
N GLU A 114 -10.72 14.90 9.06
CA GLU A 114 -9.27 15.02 9.34
C GLU A 114 -8.81 14.47 10.71
N ASN A 115 -9.69 14.46 11.72
CA ASN A 115 -9.32 14.05 13.08
C ASN A 115 -8.88 12.58 13.15
N PHE A 116 -9.41 11.72 12.28
CA PHE A 116 -9.08 10.30 12.28
C PHE A 116 -7.65 10.01 11.84
N VAL A 117 -7.08 10.88 10.98
CA VAL A 117 -5.66 10.79 10.59
C VAL A 117 -4.80 10.96 11.84
N SER A 118 -5.02 12.02 12.62
CA SER A 118 -4.26 12.24 13.85
C SER A 118 -4.42 11.09 14.85
N ILE A 119 -5.64 10.62 15.08
CA ILE A 119 -5.92 9.51 16.02
C ILE A 119 -5.17 8.24 15.61
N ALA A 120 -5.29 7.83 14.34
CA ALA A 120 -4.72 6.59 13.84
C ALA A 120 -3.20 6.61 13.87
N PHE A 121 -2.58 7.68 13.37
CA PHE A 121 -1.13 7.80 13.32
C PHE A 121 -0.51 7.87 14.71
N ASN A 122 -1.11 8.63 15.64
CA ASN A 122 -0.64 8.68 17.02
C ASN A 122 -0.75 7.31 17.71
N GLN A 123 -1.87 6.61 17.54
CA GLN A 123 -2.02 5.26 18.10
C GLN A 123 -1.03 4.27 17.48
N ALA A 124 -0.85 4.32 16.16
CA ALA A 124 0.09 3.44 15.46
C ALA A 124 1.53 3.66 15.96
N ARG A 125 1.95 4.92 16.11
CA ARG A 125 3.29 5.26 16.63
C ARG A 125 3.49 4.77 18.07
N GLN A 126 2.47 4.88 18.93
CA GLN A 126 2.55 4.35 20.29
C GLN A 126 2.67 2.82 20.33
N THR A 127 2.03 2.15 19.36
CA THR A 127 1.97 0.68 19.30
C THR A 127 3.29 0.09 18.80
N ASP A 128 3.79 0.61 17.66
CA ASP A 128 5.10 0.25 17.11
C ASP A 128 5.89 1.51 16.74
N PRO A 129 6.81 1.96 17.62
CA PRO A 129 7.65 3.13 17.37
C PRO A 129 8.57 3.00 16.16
N ASN A 130 8.88 1.78 15.70
CA ASN A 130 9.85 1.53 14.65
C ASN A 130 9.24 1.45 13.24
N ALA A 131 7.92 1.20 13.15
CA ALA A 131 7.24 1.11 11.87
C ALA A 131 7.15 2.48 11.20
N LYS A 132 7.30 2.51 9.87
CA LYS A 132 7.05 3.69 9.04
C LYS A 132 5.55 3.86 8.81
N LEU A 133 5.02 5.05 9.10
CA LEU A 133 3.60 5.34 9.00
C LEU A 133 3.30 6.11 7.72
N TYR A 134 2.53 5.48 6.83
CA TYR A 134 2.21 6.01 5.51
C TYR A 134 0.75 6.46 5.42
N ILE A 135 0.53 7.60 4.77
CA ILE A 135 -0.78 7.88 4.18
C ILE A 135 -0.79 7.38 2.73
N ASN A 136 -1.82 6.65 2.32
CA ASN A 136 -1.87 6.00 1.00
C ASN A 136 -3.10 6.42 0.20
N ASP A 137 -2.94 6.63 -1.12
CA ASP A 137 -4.06 6.94 -2.01
C ASP A 137 -3.77 6.73 -3.52
N TYR A 138 -4.83 6.62 -4.33
CA TYR A 138 -4.78 6.57 -5.80
C TYR A 138 -4.96 7.95 -6.43
N ASN A 139 -4.77 8.04 -7.76
CA ASN A 139 -4.87 9.27 -8.54
C ASN A 139 -3.93 10.34 -7.99
N LEU A 140 -2.71 9.95 -7.61
CA LEU A 140 -1.65 10.87 -7.19
C LEU A 140 -0.55 10.95 -8.26
N ASP A 141 -0.86 10.57 -9.50
CA ASP A 141 0.10 10.25 -10.56
C ASP A 141 0.24 11.37 -11.61
N ASN A 142 -0.48 12.48 -11.42
CA ASN A 142 -0.34 13.71 -12.20
C ASN A 142 -0.06 14.91 -11.26
N PRO A 143 1.09 15.60 -11.40
CA PRO A 143 1.50 16.67 -10.48
C PRO A 143 0.55 17.87 -10.49
N ASN A 144 -0.18 18.08 -11.58
CA ASN A 144 -1.12 19.19 -11.73
C ASN A 144 -2.51 18.85 -11.19
N TYR A 145 -2.73 17.60 -10.73
CA TYR A 145 -4.02 17.20 -10.21
C TYR A 145 -4.24 17.75 -8.80
N GLY A 146 -5.45 18.29 -8.55
CA GLY A 146 -5.81 18.88 -7.26
C GLY A 146 -5.61 17.93 -6.07
N LYS A 147 -5.71 16.62 -6.29
CA LYS A 147 -5.48 15.61 -5.24
C LYS A 147 -4.02 15.54 -4.79
N VAL A 148 -3.05 15.71 -5.70
CA VAL A 148 -1.61 15.75 -5.35
C VAL A 148 -1.32 16.97 -4.49
N THR A 149 -1.77 18.15 -4.92
CA THR A 149 -1.57 19.39 -4.15
C THR A 149 -2.32 19.37 -2.82
N GLY A 150 -3.49 18.76 -2.76
CA GLY A 150 -4.26 18.51 -1.54
C GLY A 150 -3.53 17.60 -0.56
N MET A 151 -3.00 16.47 -1.04
CA MET A 151 -2.21 15.53 -0.23
C MET A 151 -0.99 16.22 0.40
N VAL A 152 -0.21 16.95 -0.41
CA VAL A 152 0.97 17.69 0.07
C VAL A 152 0.60 18.70 1.15
N ARG A 153 -0.45 19.50 0.90
CA ARG A 153 -0.93 20.52 1.84
C ARG A 153 -1.36 19.89 3.17
N ASN A 154 -2.13 18.80 3.11
CA ASN A 154 -2.66 18.14 4.29
C ASN A 154 -1.56 17.47 5.10
N VAL A 155 -0.62 16.76 4.45
CA VAL A 155 0.51 16.15 5.16
C VAL A 155 1.37 17.23 5.83
N LYS A 156 1.65 18.36 5.17
CA LYS A 156 2.34 19.49 5.81
C LYS A 156 1.58 20.01 7.03
N LYS A 157 0.27 20.22 6.90
CA LYS A 157 -0.61 20.67 8.00
C LYS A 157 -0.57 19.70 9.19
N TRP A 158 -0.75 18.41 8.95
CA TRP A 158 -0.79 17.40 10.01
C TRP A 158 0.58 17.21 10.68
N LYS A 159 1.68 17.23 9.91
CA LYS A 159 3.03 17.20 10.48
C LYS A 159 3.32 18.42 11.33
N ALA A 160 2.92 19.62 10.90
CA ALA A 160 3.03 20.84 11.70
C ALA A 160 2.22 20.77 13.01
N ALA A 161 1.13 19.99 13.02
CA ALA A 161 0.32 19.70 14.21
C ALA A 161 0.85 18.51 15.05
N GLY A 162 2.02 17.96 14.72
CA GLY A 162 2.66 16.87 15.48
C GLY A 162 2.20 15.46 15.11
N VAL A 163 1.43 15.26 14.03
CA VAL A 163 1.02 13.93 13.59
C VAL A 163 2.23 13.18 13.00
N PRO A 164 2.53 11.95 13.45
CA PRO A 164 3.78 11.25 13.10
C PRO A 164 3.71 10.56 11.73
N ILE A 165 3.61 11.34 10.65
CA ILE A 165 3.59 10.84 9.26
C ILE A 165 5.02 10.76 8.71
N ASP A 166 5.45 9.54 8.35
CA ASP A 166 6.78 9.30 7.79
C ASP A 166 6.79 9.33 6.26
N GLY A 167 5.69 8.91 5.62
CA GLY A 167 5.64 8.70 4.19
C GLY A 167 4.29 8.95 3.51
N ILE A 168 4.34 9.19 2.20
CA ILE A 168 3.17 9.18 1.31
C ILE A 168 3.29 8.01 0.32
N GLY A 169 2.29 7.14 0.29
CA GLY A 169 2.13 6.08 -0.70
C GLY A 169 1.22 6.54 -1.83
N THR A 170 1.67 6.36 -3.07
CA THR A 170 0.81 6.48 -4.26
C THR A 170 0.55 5.09 -4.82
N GLN A 171 -0.73 4.75 -5.03
CA GLN A 171 -1.10 3.44 -5.56
C GLN A 171 -0.56 3.23 -6.98
N THR A 172 -0.66 4.26 -7.84
CA THR A 172 -0.23 4.21 -9.24
C THR A 172 -0.92 3.08 -10.04
N HIS A 173 -2.24 3.00 -9.91
CA HIS A 173 -3.10 2.25 -10.82
C HIS A 173 -3.31 3.07 -12.10
N LEU A 174 -2.66 2.67 -13.19
CA LEU A 174 -2.62 3.44 -14.43
C LEU A 174 -3.38 2.77 -15.59
N GLY A 175 -3.86 3.58 -16.52
CA GLY A 175 -4.18 3.14 -17.88
C GLY A 175 -2.93 3.11 -18.77
N ALA A 176 -3.05 2.52 -19.96
CA ALA A 176 -1.98 2.55 -20.96
C ALA A 176 -1.58 4.00 -21.30
N GLY A 177 -0.28 4.29 -21.36
CA GLY A 177 0.28 5.63 -21.59
C GLY A 177 0.20 6.58 -20.39
N GLY A 178 -0.22 6.09 -19.21
CA GLY A 178 -0.46 6.91 -18.03
C GLY A 178 0.79 7.28 -17.21
N ALA A 179 1.98 6.79 -17.56
CA ALA A 179 3.17 6.89 -16.71
C ALA A 179 3.83 8.29 -16.69
N GLY A 180 3.55 9.14 -17.67
CA GLY A 180 4.30 10.39 -17.90
C GLY A 180 4.27 11.40 -16.74
N GLY A 181 3.23 11.38 -15.89
CA GLY A 181 3.11 12.29 -14.75
C GLY A 181 3.81 11.82 -13.47
N VAL A 182 4.19 10.54 -13.39
CA VAL A 182 4.56 9.90 -12.11
C VAL A 182 5.78 10.56 -11.46
N GLN A 183 6.84 10.86 -12.21
CA GLN A 183 8.03 11.52 -11.64
C GLN A 183 7.72 12.90 -11.06
N GLY A 184 6.94 13.71 -11.78
CA GLY A 184 6.54 15.04 -11.30
C GLY A 184 5.70 14.93 -10.03
N SER A 185 4.79 13.95 -9.98
CA SER A 185 4.00 13.63 -8.81
C SER A 185 4.83 13.20 -7.61
N LEU A 186 5.77 12.27 -7.78
CA LEU A 186 6.66 11.83 -6.69
C LEU A 186 7.46 13.00 -6.13
N ASN A 187 7.99 13.88 -6.98
CA ASN A 187 8.66 15.12 -6.55
C ASN A 187 7.74 16.03 -5.74
N ALA A 188 6.50 16.24 -6.20
CA ALA A 188 5.53 17.07 -5.50
C ALA A 188 5.19 16.50 -4.11
N LEU A 189 4.91 15.18 -4.04
CA LEU A 189 4.60 14.47 -2.80
C LEU A 189 5.78 14.50 -1.82
N ALA A 190 7.00 14.25 -2.29
CA ALA A 190 8.23 14.37 -1.49
C ALA A 190 8.42 15.79 -0.94
N GLY A 191 7.93 16.82 -1.65
CA GLY A 191 7.89 18.21 -1.19
C GLY A 191 7.08 18.45 0.09
N ALA A 192 6.35 17.46 0.61
CA ALA A 192 5.75 17.45 1.94
C ALA A 192 6.74 17.17 3.09
N GLY A 193 8.02 16.86 2.78
CA GLY A 193 9.06 16.59 3.76
C GLY A 193 8.93 15.19 4.39
N VAL A 194 8.57 14.21 3.58
CA VAL A 194 8.36 12.79 3.93
C VAL A 194 8.91 11.91 2.82
N GLU A 195 9.18 10.63 3.12
CA GLU A 195 9.51 9.67 2.08
C GLU A 195 8.29 9.35 1.21
N VAL A 196 8.51 8.84 0.00
CA VAL A 196 7.43 8.43 -0.91
C VAL A 196 7.64 6.98 -1.34
N ALA A 197 6.55 6.29 -1.68
CA ALA A 197 6.61 4.94 -2.23
C ALA A 197 5.49 4.74 -3.24
N ILE A 198 5.76 3.93 -4.27
CA ILE A 198 4.74 3.42 -5.17
C ILE A 198 4.24 2.10 -4.58
N THR A 199 2.96 2.00 -4.27
CA THR A 199 2.47 0.96 -3.34
C THR A 199 1.60 -0.12 -3.97
N GLU A 200 1.01 0.13 -5.15
CA GLU A 200 0.02 -0.76 -5.78
C GLU A 200 0.10 -0.71 -7.31
N LEU A 201 1.32 -0.64 -7.87
CA LEU A 201 1.54 -0.41 -9.30
C LEU A 201 0.89 -1.49 -10.17
N ASP A 202 0.05 -1.05 -11.09
CA ASP A 202 -0.38 -1.82 -12.25
C ASP A 202 -0.69 -0.86 -13.42
N ILE A 203 -0.44 -1.29 -14.66
CA ILE A 203 -0.58 -0.44 -15.85
C ILE A 203 -1.30 -1.22 -16.93
N GLY A 204 -2.48 -0.77 -17.35
CA GLY A 204 -3.26 -1.44 -18.39
C GLY A 204 -2.44 -1.72 -19.65
N GLY A 205 -2.49 -2.97 -20.13
CA GLY A 205 -1.70 -3.50 -21.25
C GLY A 205 -0.25 -3.87 -20.91
N ALA A 206 0.26 -3.45 -19.75
CA ALA A 206 1.64 -3.60 -19.31
C ALA A 206 2.66 -3.16 -20.37
N GLY A 207 2.50 -1.95 -20.91
CA GLY A 207 3.44 -1.38 -21.86
C GLY A 207 4.85 -1.25 -21.26
N SER A 208 5.87 -1.80 -21.93
CA SER A 208 7.25 -1.77 -21.44
C SER A 208 7.74 -0.35 -21.15
N ASN A 209 7.41 0.61 -22.02
CA ASN A 209 7.81 2.00 -21.85
C ASN A 209 7.18 2.65 -20.61
N ASP A 210 5.91 2.33 -20.30
CA ASP A 210 5.24 2.87 -19.11
C ASP A 210 5.88 2.31 -17.83
N TYR A 211 6.07 1.00 -17.75
CA TYR A 211 6.72 0.37 -16.60
C TYR A 211 8.15 0.91 -16.37
N VAL A 212 8.94 1.03 -17.43
CA VAL A 212 10.29 1.62 -17.34
C VAL A 212 10.23 3.09 -16.91
N THR A 213 9.24 3.85 -17.39
CA THR A 213 9.04 5.25 -17.00
C THR A 213 8.76 5.36 -15.50
N VAL A 214 7.87 4.53 -14.96
CA VAL A 214 7.54 4.51 -13.52
C VAL A 214 8.75 4.10 -12.67
N VAL A 215 9.50 3.08 -13.09
CA VAL A 215 10.71 2.63 -12.38
C VAL A 215 11.76 3.73 -12.34
N ARG A 216 12.06 4.35 -13.48
CA ARG A 216 13.00 5.48 -13.57
C ARG A 216 12.54 6.69 -12.77
N ALA A 217 11.24 6.94 -12.72
CA ALA A 217 10.67 8.01 -11.91
C ALA A 217 10.99 7.85 -10.42
N CYS A 218 10.84 6.64 -9.87
CA CYS A 218 11.21 6.37 -8.47
C CYS A 218 12.72 6.49 -8.27
N LEU A 219 13.54 5.91 -9.16
CA LEU A 219 15.00 6.02 -9.08
C LEU A 219 15.51 7.47 -9.12
N ALA A 220 14.84 8.34 -9.86
CA ALA A 220 15.20 9.75 -10.01
C ALA A 220 14.81 10.62 -8.80
N VAL A 221 13.92 10.14 -7.92
CA VAL A 221 13.45 10.87 -6.73
C VAL A 221 14.05 10.22 -5.50
N SER A 222 15.03 10.86 -4.87
CA SER A 222 15.77 10.30 -3.72
C SER A 222 14.91 9.95 -2.51
N ALA A 223 13.74 10.59 -2.37
CA ALA A 223 12.76 10.28 -1.33
C ALA A 223 11.94 9.01 -1.64
N CYS A 224 11.99 8.47 -2.87
CA CYS A 224 11.26 7.27 -3.26
C CYS A 224 11.99 6.02 -2.78
N VAL A 225 11.38 5.29 -1.83
CA VAL A 225 12.04 4.17 -1.14
C VAL A 225 11.69 2.80 -1.71
N GLY A 226 10.77 2.72 -2.67
CA GLY A 226 10.42 1.45 -3.29
C GLY A 226 9.17 1.47 -4.15
N ILE A 227 8.98 0.35 -4.85
CA ILE A 227 7.84 0.08 -5.74
C ILE A 227 7.28 -1.30 -5.40
N THR A 228 5.97 -1.38 -5.20
CA THR A 228 5.21 -2.63 -5.06
C THR A 228 4.25 -2.74 -6.24
N VAL A 229 4.32 -3.81 -7.02
CA VAL A 229 3.31 -4.14 -8.05
C VAL A 229 2.10 -4.84 -7.42
N TRP A 230 0.89 -4.54 -7.89
CA TRP A 230 -0.35 -5.05 -7.29
C TRP A 230 -0.78 -6.41 -7.83
N GLY A 231 0.11 -7.39 -7.63
CA GLY A 231 -0.07 -8.77 -8.06
C GLY A 231 1.15 -9.28 -8.82
N VAL A 232 1.28 -10.60 -8.90
CA VAL A 232 2.38 -11.24 -9.63
C VAL A 232 2.03 -11.41 -11.11
N SER A 233 0.84 -11.96 -11.39
CA SER A 233 0.42 -12.41 -12.73
C SER A 233 -0.97 -11.89 -13.08
N ASP A 234 -1.17 -11.61 -14.36
CA ASP A 234 -2.47 -11.23 -14.94
C ASP A 234 -3.59 -12.23 -14.61
N ALA A 235 -3.28 -13.49 -14.31
CA ALA A 235 -4.26 -14.51 -13.92
C ALA A 235 -5.01 -14.18 -12.61
N ILE A 236 -4.40 -13.39 -11.73
CA ILE A 236 -4.93 -13.09 -10.39
C ILE A 236 -5.11 -11.59 -10.12
N SER A 237 -4.89 -10.74 -11.13
CA SER A 237 -5.07 -9.30 -10.96
C SER A 237 -6.54 -8.97 -10.75
N TRP A 238 -6.83 -8.05 -9.83
CA TRP A 238 -8.15 -7.41 -9.72
C TRP A 238 -8.59 -6.69 -11.02
N ARG A 239 -7.63 -6.40 -11.91
CA ARG A 239 -7.80 -5.83 -13.26
C ARG A 239 -7.39 -6.83 -14.36
N ALA A 240 -7.66 -8.13 -14.17
CA ALA A 240 -7.20 -9.19 -15.09
C ALA A 240 -7.54 -8.97 -16.58
N ASN A 241 -8.62 -8.24 -16.90
CA ASN A 241 -8.98 -7.91 -18.28
C ASN A 241 -8.05 -6.90 -18.94
N ASP A 242 -7.35 -6.08 -18.15
CA ASP A 242 -6.39 -5.10 -18.64
C ASP A 242 -5.01 -5.71 -18.86
N ASN A 243 -4.77 -6.97 -18.45
CA ASN A 243 -3.46 -7.62 -18.43
C ASN A 243 -2.34 -6.68 -17.91
N PRO A 244 -2.45 -6.15 -16.68
CA PRO A 244 -1.71 -4.97 -16.30
C PRO A 244 -0.38 -5.27 -15.57
N LEU A 245 -0.05 -6.54 -15.34
CA LEU A 245 1.10 -6.96 -14.52
C LEU A 245 2.29 -7.41 -15.36
N LEU A 246 3.39 -7.72 -14.67
CA LEU A 246 4.68 -8.10 -15.26
C LEU A 246 4.76 -9.55 -15.75
N TYR A 247 3.87 -10.42 -15.27
CA TYR A 247 3.74 -11.81 -15.71
C TYR A 247 2.39 -12.07 -16.35
N ASP A 248 2.37 -12.89 -17.39
CA ASP A 248 1.16 -13.28 -18.10
C ASP A 248 0.33 -14.29 -17.29
N ARG A 249 -0.80 -14.74 -17.87
CA ARG A 249 -1.73 -15.68 -17.22
C ARG A 249 -1.15 -17.09 -17.01
N ASN A 250 -0.02 -17.42 -17.65
CA ASN A 250 0.71 -18.67 -17.52
C ASN A 250 1.97 -18.52 -16.66
N TYR A 251 2.07 -17.41 -15.91
CA TYR A 251 3.21 -17.09 -15.06
C TYR A 251 4.54 -16.97 -15.82
N GLN A 252 4.49 -16.61 -17.10
CA GLN A 252 5.68 -16.28 -17.90
C GLN A 252 5.95 -14.77 -17.86
N PRO A 253 7.23 -14.34 -17.80
CA PRO A 253 7.56 -12.93 -17.79
C PRO A 253 7.17 -12.26 -19.11
N LYS A 254 6.51 -11.09 -19.02
CA LYS A 254 6.14 -10.28 -20.18
C LYS A 254 7.31 -9.39 -20.62
N ALA A 255 7.17 -8.74 -21.78
CA ALA A 255 8.16 -7.80 -22.28
C ALA A 255 8.49 -6.67 -21.27
N ALA A 256 7.49 -6.21 -20.50
CA ALA A 256 7.69 -5.19 -19.47
C ALA A 256 8.60 -5.65 -18.33
N TYR A 257 8.53 -6.92 -17.92
CA TYR A 257 9.43 -7.47 -16.90
C TYR A 257 10.89 -7.36 -17.34
N ASN A 258 11.19 -7.84 -18.55
CA ASN A 258 12.56 -7.80 -19.09
C ASN A 258 13.05 -6.36 -19.27
N ALA A 259 12.18 -5.45 -19.70
CA ALA A 259 12.51 -4.03 -19.84
C ALA A 259 12.80 -3.35 -18.50
N VAL A 260 12.05 -3.70 -17.43
CA VAL A 260 12.31 -3.20 -16.07
C VAL A 260 13.64 -3.71 -15.55
N LEU A 261 13.95 -5.01 -15.73
CA LEU A 261 15.25 -5.56 -15.34
C LEU A 261 16.40 -4.83 -16.02
N GLN A 262 16.29 -4.58 -17.32
CA GLN A 262 17.32 -3.83 -18.07
C GLN A 262 17.44 -2.37 -17.61
N ALA A 263 16.36 -1.75 -17.11
CA ALA A 263 16.40 -0.39 -16.59
C ALA A 263 17.02 -0.30 -15.19
N LEU A 264 17.10 -1.41 -14.46
CA LEU A 264 17.67 -1.51 -13.11
C LEU A 264 19.13 -1.99 -13.10
N SER A 265 19.62 -2.54 -14.20
CA SER A 265 21.03 -2.95 -14.40
C SER A 265 21.91 -1.77 -14.82
#